data_AF-A0AA92CG27-F1
#
_entry.id   AF-A0AA92CG27-F1
#
_cell.length_a   1.000
_cell.length_b   1.000
_cell.length_c   1.000
_cell.angle_alpha   90.00
_cell.angle_beta   90.00
_cell.angle_gamma   90.00
#
_symmetry.space_group_name_H-M   'P 1'
#
loop_
_entity.id
_entity.type
_entity.pdbx_description
1 polymer ?
#
loop_
_entity_poly.entity_id
_entity_poly.type
_entity_poly.pdbx_seq_one_letter_code
_entity_poly.pdbx_strand_id
1 'polypeptide(L)'
;MRGMLLGLCIAAIAAPALADKVGITKDMMSVTVTTPGGAVEIKRNQDPDARLGEPWTKTSRPCPNFCIQPMTPAPGVTTIGELEVLEFLKSGEALLVDGRVRPQYEQGTIPGAMSVPYTEAADRLEEFGCEVDFDGWICEGEVPSVVLFCNGPWCGQSPTAARRMIEAGFPAEKIYYYRGGMQSWNMLGLTVVPGGS
;
A
#
# COMPACT_ATOMS: atom_id res chain seq x y z
N MET A 1 9.15 63.63 -32.80
CA MET A 1 8.92 62.16 -32.73
C MET A 1 9.17 61.71 -31.29
N ARG A 2 8.11 61.47 -30.52
CA ARG A 2 8.17 60.87 -29.18
C ARG A 2 7.11 59.77 -29.15
N GLY A 3 7.54 58.52 -29.36
CA GLY A 3 6.68 57.35 -29.27
C GLY A 3 6.50 56.96 -27.81
N MET A 4 5.26 56.94 -27.35
CA MET A 4 4.88 56.56 -26.00
C MET A 4 4.72 55.04 -25.95
N LEU A 5 5.62 54.34 -25.25
CA LEU A 5 5.46 52.91 -24.97
C LEU A 5 4.37 52.72 -23.92
N LEU A 6 3.30 52.01 -24.30
CA LEU A 6 2.24 51.57 -23.39
C LEU A 6 2.68 50.25 -22.74
N GLY A 7 3.10 50.31 -21.47
CA GLY A 7 3.45 49.12 -20.69
C GLY A 7 2.19 48.38 -20.23
N LEU A 8 2.01 47.15 -20.69
CA LEU A 8 0.92 46.28 -20.26
C LEU A 8 1.33 45.58 -18.96
N CYS A 9 0.83 46.05 -17.81
CA CYS A 9 0.98 45.38 -16.53
C CYS A 9 0.05 44.15 -16.47
N ILE A 10 0.62 42.95 -16.59
CA ILE A 10 -0.08 41.69 -16.31
C ILE A 10 -0.10 41.51 -14.79
N ALA A 11 -1.24 41.75 -14.17
CA ALA A 11 -1.45 41.41 -12.75
C ALA A 11 -1.67 39.90 -12.64
N ALA A 12 -0.74 39.19 -12.01
CA ALA A 12 -0.90 37.78 -11.65
C ALA A 12 -1.96 37.67 -10.54
N ILE A 13 -3.12 37.08 -10.86
CA ILE A 13 -4.16 36.75 -9.88
C ILE A 13 -3.68 35.51 -9.13
N ALA A 14 -3.20 35.70 -7.90
CA ALA A 14 -2.95 34.60 -6.98
C ALA A 14 -4.30 34.04 -6.50
N ALA A 15 -4.68 32.86 -6.97
CA ALA A 15 -5.81 32.14 -6.41
C ALA A 15 -5.47 31.75 -4.96
N PRO A 16 -6.39 31.90 -3.99
CA PRO A 16 -6.15 31.46 -2.64
C PRO A 16 -5.93 29.94 -2.63
N ALA A 17 -4.79 29.51 -2.11
CA ALA A 17 -4.57 28.10 -1.81
C ALA A 17 -5.64 27.66 -0.82
N LEU A 18 -6.51 26.73 -1.22
CA LEU A 18 -7.46 26.10 -0.31
C LEU A 18 -6.63 25.36 0.74
N ALA A 19 -6.78 25.71 2.01
CA ALA A 19 -6.14 24.99 3.09
C ALA A 19 -6.72 23.56 3.14
N ASP A 20 -5.83 22.56 3.19
CA ASP A 20 -6.19 21.17 3.38
C ASP A 20 -6.93 20.99 4.72
N LYS A 21 -8.04 20.24 4.72
CA LYS A 21 -8.95 20.08 5.87
C LYS A 21 -9.11 18.64 6.34
N VAL A 22 -8.74 17.66 5.52
CA VAL A 22 -8.94 16.24 5.79
C VAL A 22 -7.59 15.59 6.12
N GLY A 23 -7.24 15.56 7.41
CA GLY A 23 -5.99 14.97 7.88
C GLY A 23 -6.03 13.44 7.98
N ILE A 24 -4.86 12.81 7.83
CA ILE A 24 -4.62 11.39 8.15
C ILE A 24 -4.85 11.20 9.66
N THR A 25 -4.25 12.08 10.47
CA THR A 25 -4.57 12.25 11.89
C THR A 25 -4.82 13.73 12.17
N LYS A 26 -5.07 14.10 13.43
CA LYS A 26 -5.21 15.51 13.83
C LYS A 26 -3.93 16.33 13.55
N ASP A 27 -2.78 15.68 13.64
CA ASP A 27 -1.47 16.31 13.58
C ASP A 27 -0.68 15.94 12.31
N MET A 28 -1.32 15.23 11.37
CA MET A 28 -0.69 14.73 10.15
C MET A 28 -1.62 14.87 8.96
N MET A 29 -1.25 15.74 8.01
CA MET A 29 -2.00 15.95 6.75
C MET A 29 -1.54 15.03 5.63
N SER A 30 -0.24 14.75 5.56
CA SER A 30 0.36 13.89 4.56
C SER A 30 1.63 13.21 5.07
N VAL A 31 2.07 12.18 4.34
CA VAL A 31 3.36 11.51 4.50
C VAL A 31 3.99 11.40 3.12
N THR A 32 5.20 11.91 2.95
CA THR A 32 5.98 11.67 1.73
C THR A 32 6.79 10.40 1.88
N VAL A 33 6.66 9.50 0.91
CA VAL A 33 7.36 8.20 0.88
C VAL A 33 8.20 8.12 -0.39
N THR A 34 9.32 7.41 -0.31
CA THR A 34 10.19 7.18 -1.47
C THR A 34 9.76 5.92 -2.18
N THR A 35 9.43 6.01 -3.47
CA THR A 35 9.12 4.86 -4.33
C THR A 35 10.22 4.71 -5.39
N PRO A 36 10.25 3.58 -6.14
CA PRO A 36 11.14 3.46 -7.31
C PRO A 36 10.90 4.54 -8.38
N GLY A 37 9.68 5.08 -8.48
CA GLY A 37 9.29 6.14 -9.41
C GLY A 37 9.56 7.56 -8.92
N GLY A 38 9.97 7.73 -7.65
CA GLY A 38 10.27 9.02 -7.04
C GLY A 38 9.55 9.22 -5.70
N ALA A 39 9.61 10.44 -5.17
CA ALA A 39 8.88 10.75 -3.94
C ALA A 39 7.38 10.90 -4.24
N VAL A 40 6.53 10.20 -3.49
CA VAL A 40 5.07 10.29 -3.59
C VAL A 40 4.49 10.79 -2.26
N GLU A 41 3.59 11.77 -2.34
CA GLU A 41 2.84 12.26 -1.18
C GLU A 41 1.58 11.40 -0.97
N ILE A 42 1.54 10.67 0.15
CA ILE A 42 0.33 10.02 0.64
C ILE A 42 -0.46 11.02 1.47
N LYS A 43 -1.69 11.31 1.07
CA LYS A 43 -2.65 12.13 1.81
C LYS A 43 -4.05 11.61 1.60
N ARG A 44 -4.99 12.12 2.40
CA ARG A 44 -6.42 11.84 2.19
C ARG A 44 -7.01 12.75 1.12
N ASN A 45 -8.06 12.29 0.47
CA ASN A 45 -8.91 13.11 -0.37
C ASN A 45 -9.43 14.31 0.45
N GLN A 46 -9.17 15.52 -0.03
CA GLN A 46 -9.48 16.77 0.66
C GLN A 46 -10.93 17.22 0.48
N ASP A 47 -11.71 16.56 -0.38
CA ASP A 47 -13.15 16.79 -0.52
C ASP A 47 -13.92 16.10 0.63
N PRO A 48 -14.55 16.86 1.56
CA PRO A 48 -15.33 16.30 2.66
C PRO A 48 -16.59 15.56 2.19
N ASP A 49 -17.05 15.82 0.97
CA ASP A 49 -18.20 15.17 0.36
C ASP A 49 -17.82 13.96 -0.51
N ALA A 50 -16.54 13.62 -0.59
CA ALA A 50 -16.08 12.42 -1.26
C ALA A 50 -16.77 11.17 -0.71
N ARG A 51 -17.04 10.22 -1.60
CA ARG A 51 -17.65 8.93 -1.28
C ARG A 51 -16.79 7.81 -1.88
N LEU A 52 -16.86 6.64 -1.25
CA LEU A 52 -16.20 5.44 -1.75
C LEU A 52 -16.77 5.08 -3.13
N GLY A 53 -15.89 4.85 -4.10
CA GLY A 53 -16.25 4.43 -5.46
C GLY A 53 -16.22 2.92 -5.65
N GLU A 54 -16.77 2.46 -6.78
CA GLU A 54 -16.57 1.08 -7.24
C GLU A 54 -15.07 0.78 -7.49
N PRO A 55 -14.60 -0.47 -7.27
CA PRO A 55 -15.36 -1.64 -6.82
C PRO A 55 -15.48 -1.77 -5.29
N TRP A 56 -15.07 -0.74 -4.54
CA TRP A 56 -14.90 -0.81 -3.09
C TRP A 56 -16.21 -0.72 -2.30
N THR A 57 -17.28 -0.24 -2.95
CA THR A 57 -18.66 -0.21 -2.44
C THR A 57 -19.35 -1.59 -2.40
N LYS A 58 -18.88 -2.56 -3.18
CA LYS A 58 -19.44 -3.92 -3.15
C LYS A 58 -19.15 -4.56 -1.78
N THR A 59 -20.16 -5.18 -1.15
CA THR A 59 -20.04 -5.83 0.17
C THR A 59 -20.34 -7.33 0.12
N SER A 60 -21.41 -7.72 -0.59
CA SER A 60 -21.91 -9.10 -0.66
C SER A 60 -21.12 -9.97 -1.64
N ARG A 61 -19.88 -10.32 -1.27
CA ARG A 61 -19.03 -11.23 -2.05
C ARG A 61 -19.24 -12.68 -1.57
N PRO A 62 -19.55 -13.65 -2.46
CA PRO A 62 -19.87 -15.01 -2.04
C PRO A 62 -18.62 -15.80 -1.59
N CYS A 63 -18.74 -16.48 -0.44
CA CYS A 63 -17.85 -17.56 0.00
C CYS A 63 -18.13 -18.80 -0.90
N PRO A 64 -17.15 -19.66 -1.26
CA PRO A 64 -15.84 -19.87 -0.62
C PRO A 64 -14.72 -18.89 -1.01
N ASN A 65 -14.86 -18.17 -2.12
CA ASN A 65 -13.76 -17.37 -2.65
C ASN A 65 -13.48 -16.09 -1.86
N PHE A 66 -14.49 -15.57 -1.15
CA PHE A 66 -14.43 -14.31 -0.43
C PHE A 66 -14.91 -14.43 1.02
N CYS A 67 -14.62 -15.57 1.67
CA CYS A 67 -14.94 -15.73 3.09
C CYS A 67 -14.11 -14.75 3.93
N ILE A 68 -14.72 -14.24 5.00
CA ILE A 68 -14.05 -13.36 5.96
C ILE A 68 -12.85 -14.11 6.55
N GLN A 69 -11.69 -13.47 6.47
CA GLN A 69 -10.44 -14.00 7.01
C GLN A 69 -10.35 -13.73 8.51
N PRO A 70 -9.61 -14.53 9.29
CA PRO A 70 -9.32 -14.22 10.70
C PRO A 70 -8.53 -12.91 10.83
N MET A 71 -8.48 -12.35 12.05
CA MET A 71 -7.68 -11.14 12.32
C MET A 71 -6.21 -11.39 11.99
N THR A 72 -5.66 -12.47 12.55
CA THR A 72 -4.30 -12.94 12.32
C THR A 72 -4.34 -14.21 11.45
N PRO A 73 -3.60 -14.27 10.33
CA PRO A 73 -3.74 -15.35 9.35
C PRO A 73 -2.94 -16.62 9.69
N ALA A 74 -1.93 -16.51 10.55
CA ALA A 74 -1.07 -17.60 11.03
C ALA A 74 -0.39 -17.19 12.35
N PRO A 75 0.00 -18.14 13.23
CA PRO A 75 0.82 -17.85 14.41
C PRO A 75 2.11 -17.10 14.04
N GLY A 76 2.54 -16.16 14.89
CA GLY A 76 3.74 -15.34 14.65
C GLY A 76 3.52 -14.09 13.78
N VAL A 77 2.49 -14.08 12.93
CA VAL A 77 2.17 -12.92 12.07
C VAL A 77 1.58 -11.77 12.89
N THR A 78 2.10 -10.56 12.70
CA THR A 78 1.57 -9.35 13.35
C THR A 78 0.55 -8.65 12.45
N THR A 79 -0.66 -8.38 12.95
CA THR A 79 -1.67 -7.63 12.18
C THR A 79 -1.55 -6.14 12.46
N ILE A 80 -1.59 -5.32 11.41
CA ILE A 80 -1.39 -3.87 11.51
C ILE A 80 -2.50 -3.07 10.81
N GLY A 81 -2.59 -1.78 11.15
CA GLY A 81 -3.48 -0.79 10.53
C GLY A 81 -2.72 0.20 9.65
N GLU A 82 -3.42 1.25 9.22
CA GLU A 82 -2.91 2.20 8.24
C GLU A 82 -1.77 3.07 8.77
N LEU A 83 -1.79 3.40 10.06
CA LEU A 83 -0.76 4.23 10.67
C LEU A 83 0.59 3.50 10.73
N GLU A 84 0.58 2.21 11.09
CA GLU A 84 1.79 1.39 11.07
C GLU A 84 2.30 1.16 9.64
N VAL A 85 1.40 0.99 8.65
CA VAL A 85 1.80 0.92 7.23
C VAL A 85 2.49 2.21 6.79
N LEU A 86 1.96 3.37 7.16
CA LEU A 86 2.57 4.68 6.85
C LEU A 86 3.92 4.84 7.53
N GLU A 87 4.08 4.33 8.75
CA GLU A 87 5.37 4.32 9.46
C GLU A 87 6.40 3.47 8.71
N PHE A 88 6.06 2.23 8.36
CA PHE A 88 6.94 1.35 7.59
C PHE A 88 7.36 1.94 6.24
N LEU A 89 6.42 2.58 5.52
CA LEU A 89 6.72 3.23 4.25
C LEU A 89 7.65 4.44 4.42
N LYS A 90 7.50 5.18 5.53
CA LYS A 90 8.33 6.35 5.82
C LYS A 90 9.74 5.96 6.27
N SER A 91 9.86 4.92 7.10
CA SER A 91 11.15 4.44 7.62
C SER A 91 11.92 3.60 6.61
N GLY A 92 11.21 2.90 5.70
CA GLY A 92 11.81 1.94 4.78
C GLY A 92 12.22 0.62 5.47
N GLU A 93 11.73 0.37 6.69
CA GLU A 93 12.10 -0.80 7.51
C GLU A 93 11.38 -2.09 7.10
N ALA A 94 10.38 -2.00 6.22
CA ALA A 94 9.68 -3.16 5.69
C ALA A 94 9.37 -3.03 4.20
N LEU A 95 9.36 -4.18 3.52
CA LEU A 95 8.89 -4.28 2.14
C LEU A 95 7.37 -4.32 2.14
N LEU A 96 6.74 -3.36 1.46
CA LEU A 96 5.29 -3.36 1.28
C LEU A 96 4.93 -4.20 0.05
N VAL A 97 4.13 -5.24 0.23
CA VAL A 97 3.86 -6.23 -0.82
C VAL A 97 2.37 -6.33 -1.10
N ASP A 98 2.01 -6.00 -2.34
CA ASP A 98 0.68 -6.21 -2.89
C ASP A 98 0.53 -7.67 -3.34
N GLY A 99 -0.16 -8.46 -2.52
CA GLY A 99 -0.39 -9.89 -2.76
C GLY A 99 -1.44 -10.19 -3.83
N ARG A 100 -2.04 -9.15 -4.44
CA ARG A 100 -3.09 -9.31 -5.45
C ARG A 100 -2.51 -9.79 -6.78
N VAL A 101 -3.39 -10.29 -7.64
CA VAL A 101 -3.02 -10.61 -9.02
C VAL A 101 -2.57 -9.34 -9.75
N ARG A 102 -1.59 -9.50 -10.65
CA ARG A 102 -0.94 -8.40 -11.38
C ARG A 102 -1.89 -7.35 -11.97
N PRO A 103 -3.02 -7.70 -12.62
CA PRO A 103 -3.92 -6.70 -13.18
C PRO A 103 -4.54 -5.76 -12.14
N GLN A 104 -4.75 -6.23 -10.90
CA GLN A 104 -5.29 -5.40 -9.82
C GLN A 104 -4.24 -4.44 -9.26
N TYR A 105 -2.98 -4.89 -9.18
CA TYR A 105 -1.85 -4.04 -8.82
C TYR A 105 -1.66 -2.92 -9.84
N GLU A 106 -1.69 -3.25 -11.13
CA GLU A 106 -1.51 -2.27 -12.22
C GLU A 106 -2.62 -1.20 -12.25
N GLN A 107 -3.86 -1.58 -11.92
CA GLN A 107 -5.00 -0.66 -11.82
C GLN A 107 -4.87 0.36 -10.69
N GLY A 108 -4.10 0.05 -9.65
CA GLY A 108 -3.90 0.95 -8.52
C GLY A 108 -3.49 0.21 -7.26
N THR A 109 -2.44 0.70 -6.61
CA THR A 109 -1.86 0.12 -5.38
C THR A 109 -1.46 1.23 -4.40
N ILE A 110 -0.98 0.81 -3.22
CA ILE A 110 -0.40 1.71 -2.22
C ILE A 110 0.97 2.18 -2.72
N PRO A 111 1.30 3.49 -2.67
CA PRO A 111 2.62 3.98 -3.08
C PRO A 111 3.76 3.23 -2.41
N GLY A 112 4.77 2.83 -3.19
CA GLY A 112 5.92 2.06 -2.72
C GLY A 112 5.69 0.55 -2.58
N ALA A 113 4.48 0.06 -2.85
CA ALA A 113 4.22 -1.39 -2.86
C ALA A 113 4.86 -2.08 -4.07
N MET A 114 5.43 -3.26 -3.85
CA MET A 114 5.87 -4.17 -4.92
C MET A 114 4.83 -5.25 -5.20
N SER A 115 4.77 -5.71 -6.45
CA SER A 115 3.84 -6.78 -6.87
C SER A 115 4.46 -8.16 -6.67
N VAL A 116 3.94 -8.92 -5.70
CA VAL A 116 4.23 -10.35 -5.55
C VAL A 116 2.90 -11.09 -5.36
N PRO A 117 2.28 -11.58 -6.45
CA PRO A 117 1.02 -12.32 -6.37
C PRO A 117 1.12 -13.47 -5.38
N TYR A 118 0.05 -13.69 -4.59
CA TYR A 118 0.04 -14.71 -3.54
C TYR A 118 0.37 -16.14 -3.99
N THR A 119 0.19 -16.43 -5.28
CA THR A 119 0.53 -17.73 -5.89
C THR A 119 2.03 -17.94 -6.04
N GLU A 120 2.81 -16.85 -6.12
CA GLU A 120 4.24 -16.82 -6.40
C GLU A 120 5.07 -16.48 -5.14
N ALA A 121 4.45 -15.95 -4.09
CA ALA A 121 5.17 -15.38 -2.94
C ALA A 121 6.14 -16.35 -2.25
N ALA A 122 5.81 -17.64 -2.18
CA ALA A 122 6.68 -18.65 -1.59
C ALA A 122 7.80 -19.15 -2.54
N ASP A 123 7.66 -18.86 -3.83
CA ASP A 123 8.64 -19.22 -4.86
C ASP A 123 9.59 -18.04 -5.18
N ARG A 124 9.39 -16.89 -4.52
CA ARG A 124 10.11 -15.63 -4.74
C ARG A 124 10.71 -15.09 -3.44
N LEU A 125 11.13 -15.95 -2.51
CA LEU A 125 11.64 -15.53 -1.20
C LEU A 125 13.00 -14.80 -1.29
N GLU A 126 13.72 -14.92 -2.39
CA GLU A 126 14.91 -14.12 -2.71
C GLU A 126 14.62 -12.62 -2.77
N GLU A 127 13.41 -12.24 -3.18
CA GLU A 127 12.99 -10.84 -3.18
C GLU A 127 12.76 -10.30 -1.77
N PHE A 128 12.66 -11.20 -0.78
CA PHE A 128 12.59 -10.89 0.65
C PHE A 128 13.89 -11.22 1.38
N GLY A 129 15.00 -11.38 0.66
CA GLY A 129 16.34 -11.54 1.23
C GLY A 129 16.71 -12.97 1.65
N CYS A 130 15.92 -13.99 1.32
CA CYS A 130 16.33 -15.37 1.51
C CYS A 130 17.28 -15.82 0.38
N GLU A 131 18.09 -16.84 0.63
CA GLU A 131 18.98 -17.43 -0.36
C GLU A 131 18.42 -18.77 -0.85
N VAL A 132 18.62 -19.09 -2.14
CA VAL A 132 18.26 -20.39 -2.70
C VAL A 132 19.29 -21.43 -2.27
N ASP A 133 18.82 -22.58 -1.81
CA ASP A 133 19.63 -23.76 -1.55
C ASP A 133 19.07 -25.00 -2.27
N PHE A 134 19.82 -26.10 -2.29
CA PHE A 134 19.41 -27.35 -2.93
C PHE A 134 18.11 -27.92 -2.35
N ASP A 135 17.89 -27.74 -1.05
CA ASP A 135 16.71 -28.25 -0.33
C ASP A 135 15.58 -27.23 -0.18
N GLY A 136 15.72 -26.01 -0.72
CA GLY A 136 14.68 -24.96 -0.67
C GLY A 136 15.24 -23.56 -0.43
N TRP A 137 14.76 -22.91 0.63
CA TRP A 137 15.13 -21.54 0.99
C TRP A 137 15.90 -21.48 2.31
N ILE A 138 16.97 -20.70 2.34
CA ILE A 138 17.67 -20.31 3.56
C ILE A 138 17.25 -18.88 3.88
N CYS A 139 16.37 -18.72 4.86
CA CYS A 139 15.96 -17.43 5.40
C CYS A 139 16.65 -17.12 6.75
N GLU A 140 17.82 -17.74 6.99
CA GLU A 140 18.62 -17.58 8.20
C GLU A 140 19.51 -16.34 8.07
N GLY A 141 19.21 -15.27 8.83
CA GLY A 141 19.99 -14.03 8.78
C GLY A 141 19.12 -12.78 8.97
N GLU A 142 19.67 -11.62 8.63
CA GLU A 142 18.92 -10.36 8.62
C GLU A 142 18.03 -10.27 7.37
N VAL A 143 16.87 -10.94 7.40
CA VAL A 143 15.81 -10.70 6.41
C VAL A 143 14.95 -9.49 6.81
N PRO A 144 14.53 -8.66 5.83
CA PRO A 144 13.63 -7.54 6.07
C PRO A 144 12.27 -8.00 6.59
N SER A 145 11.58 -7.11 7.26
CA SER A 145 10.15 -7.28 7.53
C SER A 145 9.35 -7.15 6.24
N VAL A 146 8.24 -7.85 6.12
CA VAL A 146 7.34 -7.78 4.97
C VAL A 146 5.93 -7.42 5.43
N VAL A 147 5.35 -6.38 4.84
CA VAL A 147 3.94 -6.02 5.03
C VAL A 147 3.13 -6.57 3.85
N LEU A 148 2.40 -7.65 4.09
CA LEU A 148 1.50 -8.25 3.10
C LEU A 148 0.11 -7.62 3.18
N PHE A 149 -0.41 -7.20 2.03
CA PHE A 149 -1.81 -6.76 1.91
C PHE A 149 -2.48 -7.31 0.66
N CYS A 150 -3.82 -7.26 0.64
CA CYS A 150 -4.59 -7.52 -0.57
C CYS A 150 -5.83 -6.61 -0.61
N ASN A 151 -6.99 -7.09 -1.07
CA ASN A 151 -8.17 -6.24 -1.23
C ASN A 151 -8.86 -5.85 0.09
N GLY A 152 -8.76 -6.66 1.14
CA GLY A 152 -9.38 -6.37 2.44
C GLY A 152 -9.74 -7.62 3.24
N PRO A 153 -10.58 -7.48 4.28
CA PRO A 153 -10.83 -8.54 5.28
C PRO A 153 -11.42 -9.86 4.73
N TRP A 154 -12.03 -9.83 3.56
CA TRP A 154 -12.65 -10.96 2.86
C TRP A 154 -11.74 -11.59 1.80
N CYS A 155 -10.55 -11.03 1.57
CA CYS A 155 -9.63 -11.49 0.56
C CYS A 155 -8.62 -12.47 1.17
N GLY A 156 -8.64 -13.72 0.71
CA GLY A 156 -7.76 -14.79 1.20
C GLY A 156 -6.35 -14.80 0.60
N GLN A 157 -6.00 -13.85 -0.27
CA GLN A 157 -4.74 -13.87 -1.02
C GLN A 157 -3.53 -13.62 -0.11
N SER A 158 -3.46 -12.48 0.60
CA SER A 158 -2.33 -12.24 1.52
C SER A 158 -2.27 -13.21 2.71
N PRO A 159 -3.38 -13.69 3.32
CA PRO A 159 -3.33 -14.79 4.28
C PRO A 159 -2.74 -16.09 3.71
N THR A 160 -3.03 -16.40 2.44
CA THR A 160 -2.48 -17.58 1.76
C THR A 160 -1.00 -17.40 1.47
N ALA A 161 -0.58 -16.21 1.02
CA ALA A 161 0.83 -15.87 0.85
C ALA A 161 1.60 -16.03 2.17
N ALA A 162 1.11 -15.44 3.26
CA ALA A 162 1.75 -15.53 4.58
C ALA A 162 1.99 -16.97 5.02
N ARG A 163 0.96 -17.82 4.95
CA ARG A 163 1.07 -19.24 5.33
C ARG A 163 2.08 -19.99 4.46
N ARG A 164 2.05 -19.77 3.14
CA ARG A 164 2.97 -20.43 2.21
C ARG A 164 4.41 -19.97 2.37
N MET A 165 4.64 -18.68 2.62
CA MET A 165 5.97 -18.15 2.92
C MET A 165 6.53 -18.79 4.20
N ILE A 166 5.70 -18.91 5.24
CA ILE A 166 6.08 -19.58 6.50
C ILE A 166 6.40 -21.07 6.27
N GLU A 167 5.54 -21.78 5.52
CA GLU A 167 5.77 -23.18 5.15
C GLU A 167 7.08 -23.37 4.36
N ALA A 168 7.45 -22.38 3.56
CA ALA A 168 8.69 -22.35 2.78
C ALA A 168 9.92 -21.89 3.59
N GLY A 169 9.76 -21.55 4.88
CA GLY A 169 10.87 -21.20 5.79
C GLY A 169 11.03 -19.72 6.10
N PHE A 170 10.18 -18.83 5.58
CA PHE A 170 10.23 -17.40 5.94
C PHE A 170 9.78 -17.19 7.41
N PRO A 171 10.52 -16.40 8.21
CA PRO A 171 10.19 -16.19 9.63
C PRO A 171 8.84 -15.50 9.80
N ALA A 172 7.91 -16.14 10.52
CA ALA A 172 6.53 -15.65 10.70
C ALA A 172 6.48 -14.29 11.40
N GLU A 173 7.39 -14.06 12.34
CA GLU A 173 7.55 -12.81 13.10
C GLU A 173 8.03 -11.61 12.26
N LYS A 174 8.55 -11.87 11.06
CA LYS A 174 8.90 -10.84 10.07
C LYS A 174 7.73 -10.50 9.15
N ILE A 175 6.61 -11.22 9.26
CA ILE A 175 5.42 -10.96 8.45
C ILE A 175 4.44 -10.08 9.22
N TYR A 176 4.13 -8.95 8.61
CA TYR A 176 3.06 -8.04 9.01
C TYR A 176 1.90 -8.18 8.02
N TYR A 177 0.68 -8.26 8.53
CA TYR A 177 -0.53 -8.39 7.73
C TYR A 177 -1.35 -7.11 7.83
N TYR A 178 -1.36 -6.31 6.78
CA TYR A 178 -2.28 -5.19 6.67
C TYR A 178 -3.65 -5.70 6.18
N ARG A 179 -4.47 -6.06 7.18
CA ARG A 179 -5.78 -6.70 6.99
C ARG A 179 -6.79 -5.83 6.24
N GLY A 180 -6.76 -4.52 6.46
CA GLY A 180 -7.67 -3.56 5.84
C GLY A 180 -7.51 -3.53 4.32
N GLY A 181 -6.28 -3.77 3.84
CA GLY A 181 -5.95 -3.83 2.42
C GLY A 181 -6.40 -2.59 1.66
N MET A 182 -6.61 -2.77 0.35
CA MET A 182 -7.06 -1.69 -0.52
C MET A 182 -8.46 -1.17 -0.18
N GLN A 183 -9.36 -2.00 0.39
CA GLN A 183 -10.69 -1.54 0.79
C GLN A 183 -10.60 -0.48 1.88
N SER A 184 -9.88 -0.73 2.98
CA SER A 184 -9.74 0.26 4.05
C SER A 184 -8.95 1.49 3.56
N TRP A 185 -7.92 1.26 2.74
CA TRP A 185 -7.12 2.34 2.17
C TRP A 185 -7.97 3.33 1.34
N ASN A 186 -8.81 2.79 0.45
CA ASN A 186 -9.74 3.59 -0.35
C ASN A 186 -10.88 4.19 0.48
N MET A 187 -11.38 3.46 1.49
CA MET A 187 -12.41 3.97 2.40
C MET A 187 -11.94 5.21 3.17
N LEU A 188 -10.64 5.30 3.49
CA LEU A 188 -10.04 6.47 4.13
C LEU A 188 -9.67 7.58 3.12
N GLY A 189 -9.79 7.31 1.82
CA GLY A 189 -9.47 8.24 0.74
C GLY A 189 -7.97 8.48 0.59
N LEU A 190 -7.13 7.52 0.99
CA LEU A 190 -5.68 7.66 0.90
C LEU A 190 -5.19 7.56 -0.56
N THR A 191 -4.08 8.25 -0.86
CA THR A 191 -3.45 8.25 -2.20
C THR A 191 -3.24 6.82 -2.73
N VAL A 192 -3.64 6.60 -3.98
CA VAL A 192 -3.42 5.36 -4.75
C VAL A 192 -2.66 5.73 -6.02
N VAL A 193 -1.70 4.90 -6.42
CA VAL A 193 -0.90 5.12 -7.63
C VAL A 193 -0.95 3.88 -8.54
N PRO A 194 -0.72 4.02 -9.85
CA PRO A 194 -0.52 2.87 -10.72
C PRO A 194 0.65 1.99 -10.24
N GLY A 195 0.57 0.69 -10.50
CA GLY A 195 1.65 -0.23 -10.15
C GLY A 195 3.01 0.20 -10.72
N GLY A 196 4.04 0.22 -9.88
CA GLY A 196 5.41 0.61 -10.25
C GLY A 196 5.69 2.11 -10.21
N SER A 197 4.74 2.91 -9.70
CA SER A 197 4.90 4.34 -9.42
C SER A 197 5.45 4.62 -8.03
#